data_AF-M1RD13-F1
#
_entry.id   AF-M1RD13-F1
#
_cell.length_a   1.000
_cell.length_b   1.000
_cell.length_c   1.000
_cell.angle_alpha   90.00
_cell.angle_beta   90.00
_cell.angle_gamma   90.00
#
_symmetry.space_group_name_H-M   'P 1'
#
loop_
_entity.id
_entity.type
_entity.pdbx_description
1 polymer ?
#
loop_
_entity_poly.entity_id
_entity_poly.type
_entity_poly.pdbx_seq_one_letter_code
_entity_poly.pdbx_strand_id
1 'polypeptide(L)'
;MRAGFRILILDKNKIKVSENLDIDKNLARAIKYIHKSQYIEASKWLLLANDSKEKYLLLSLINYALKQEDQALHYFENAKDFPYLYEENFDIYIQKPGEPVEYAETFMRSLFLPS
;
A
#
# COMPACT_ATOMS: atom_id res chain seq x y z
N MET A 1 15.87 -7.95 5.53
CA MET A 1 14.69 -8.85 5.68
C MET A 1 13.87 -8.77 4.41
N ARG A 2 13.65 -9.88 3.69
CA ARG A 2 12.62 -9.92 2.63
C ARG A 2 11.27 -10.08 3.33
N ALA A 3 10.37 -9.12 3.17
CA ALA A 3 8.99 -9.30 3.57
C ALA A 3 8.43 -10.57 2.90
N GLY A 4 7.57 -11.32 3.60
CA GLY A 4 6.97 -12.56 3.07
C GLY A 4 6.04 -12.35 1.87
N PHE A 5 5.88 -11.10 1.42
CA PHE A 5 5.09 -10.70 0.27
C PHE A 5 5.68 -9.44 -0.37
N ARG A 6 5.24 -9.14 -1.60
CA ARG A 6 5.51 -7.89 -2.31
C ARG A 6 4.24 -7.06 -2.37
N ILE A 7 4.38 -5.75 -2.19
CA ILE A 7 3.30 -4.80 -2.46
C ILE A 7 3.31 -4.49 -3.96
N LEU A 8 2.16 -4.61 -4.60
CA LEU A 8 1.95 -4.30 -6.01
C LEU A 8 0.90 -3.20 -6.12
N ILE A 9 1.15 -2.25 -7.01
CA ILE A 9 0.24 -1.14 -7.29
C ILE A 9 -0.01 -1.21 -8.79
N LEU A 10 -1.24 -1.52 -9.16
CA LEU A 10 -1.60 -1.87 -10.53
C LEU A 10 -2.74 -0.99 -11.00
N ASP A 11 -2.75 -0.65 -12.28
CA ASP A 11 -3.87 0.02 -12.92
C ASP A 11 -5.05 -0.96 -13.12
N LYS A 12 -6.14 -0.47 -13.72
CA LYS A 12 -7.33 -1.27 -14.02
C LYS A 12 -7.07 -2.43 -14.98
N ASN A 13 -6.00 -2.37 -15.77
CA ASN A 13 -5.56 -3.43 -16.68
C ASN A 13 -4.58 -4.42 -16.01
N LYS A 14 -4.37 -4.31 -14.69
CA LYS A 14 -3.41 -5.11 -13.90
C LYS A 14 -1.95 -4.88 -14.31
N ILE A 15 -1.65 -3.74 -14.92
CA ILE A 15 -0.29 -3.33 -15.30
C ILE A 15 0.27 -2.45 -14.19
N LYS A 16 1.58 -2.55 -13.93
CA LYS A 16 2.23 -1.63 -12.96
C LYS A 16 2.01 -0.18 -13.40
N VAL A 17 1.50 0.63 -12.50
CA VAL A 17 1.30 2.04 -12.77
C VAL A 17 2.62 2.76 -13.08
N SER A 18 2.54 3.67 -14.04
CA SER A 18 3.68 4.49 -14.47
C SER A 18 3.90 5.68 -13.53
N GLU A 19 5.04 6.36 -13.70
CA GLU A 19 5.41 7.52 -12.88
C GLU A 19 4.54 8.77 -13.14
N ASN A 20 3.75 8.78 -14.22
CA ASN A 20 2.97 9.94 -14.68
C ASN A 20 1.50 9.88 -14.25
N LEU A 21 1.21 9.30 -13.09
CA LEU A 21 -0.14 9.32 -12.54
C LEU A 21 -0.53 10.76 -12.17
N ASP A 22 -1.74 11.16 -12.57
CA ASP A 22 -2.36 12.42 -12.15
C ASP A 22 -2.92 12.28 -10.73
N ILE A 23 -2.01 12.16 -9.76
CA ILE A 23 -2.28 12.00 -8.33
C ILE A 23 -1.36 12.90 -7.52
N ASP A 24 -1.53 12.92 -6.20
CA ASP A 24 -0.59 13.61 -5.30
C ASP A 24 0.88 13.23 -5.60
N LYS A 25 1.72 14.26 -5.73
CA LYS A 25 3.13 14.11 -6.11
C LYS A 25 3.93 13.29 -5.10
N ASN A 26 3.63 13.41 -3.82
CA ASN A 26 4.33 12.64 -2.78
C ASN A 26 3.89 11.17 -2.82
N LEU A 27 2.60 10.90 -3.04
CA LEU A 27 2.07 9.55 -3.26
C LEU A 27 2.69 8.90 -4.50
N ALA A 28 2.71 9.59 -5.65
CA ALA A 28 3.35 9.09 -6.87
C ALA A 28 4.83 8.75 -6.64
N ARG A 29 5.55 9.60 -5.88
CA ARG A 29 6.94 9.34 -5.50
C ARG A 29 7.07 8.13 -4.57
N ALA A 30 6.17 7.95 -3.61
CA ALA A 30 6.15 6.77 -2.75
C ALA A 30 5.96 5.48 -3.56
N ILE A 31 5.01 5.46 -4.50
CA ILE A 31 4.72 4.32 -5.38
C ILE A 31 5.98 3.86 -6.11
N LYS A 32 6.79 4.80 -6.61
CA LYS A 32 8.09 4.52 -7.25
C LYS A 32 9.06 3.77 -6.33
N TYR A 33 9.13 4.15 -5.05
CA TYR A 33 9.96 3.46 -4.07
C TYR A 33 9.38 2.09 -3.70
N ILE A 34 8.06 1.95 -3.63
CA ILE A 34 7.37 0.66 -3.39
C ILE A 34 7.68 -0.34 -4.50
N HIS A 35 7.62 0.09 -5.78
CA HIS A 35 7.99 -0.76 -6.92
C HIS A 35 9.44 -1.25 -6.88
N LYS A 36 10.32 -0.52 -6.19
CA LYS A 36 11.73 -0.88 -5.94
C LYS A 36 11.93 -1.62 -4.62
N SER A 37 10.86 -1.92 -3.88
CA SER A 37 10.88 -2.50 -2.53
C SER A 37 11.69 -1.67 -1.51
N GLN A 38 11.79 -0.36 -1.73
CA GLN A 38 12.46 0.61 -0.86
C GLN A 38 11.44 1.18 0.13
N TYR A 39 10.99 0.34 1.07
CA TYR A 39 9.82 0.64 1.91
C TYR A 39 10.06 1.78 2.91
N ILE A 40 11.28 1.94 3.43
CA ILE A 40 11.60 3.04 4.35
C ILE A 40 11.50 4.39 3.63
N GLU A 41 12.03 4.47 2.41
CA GLU A 41 11.92 5.66 1.57
C GLU A 41 10.47 5.92 1.18
N ALA A 42 9.71 4.88 0.82
CA ALA A 42 8.29 5.01 0.50
C ALA A 42 7.49 5.61 1.67
N SER A 43 7.68 5.12 2.90
CA SER A 43 6.98 5.65 4.08
C SER A 43 7.22 7.14 4.29
N LYS A 44 8.45 7.63 4.07
CA LYS A 44 8.77 9.06 4.20
C LYS A 44 7.92 9.92 3.26
N TRP A 45 7.74 9.47 2.02
CA TRP A 45 6.91 10.18 1.04
C TRP A 45 5.43 10.04 1.34
N LEU A 46 4.96 8.87 1.78
CA LEU A 46 3.56 8.68 2.18
C LEU A 46 3.17 9.57 3.35
N LEU A 47 4.05 9.78 4.33
CA LEU A 47 3.79 10.68 5.46
C LEU A 47 3.59 12.14 5.02
N LEU A 48 4.15 12.55 3.87
CA LEU A 48 4.01 13.88 3.27
C LEU A 48 2.86 13.97 2.25
N ALA A 49 2.27 12.83 1.86
CA ALA A 49 1.17 12.80 0.90
C ALA A 49 -0.14 13.24 1.55
N ASN A 50 -1.09 13.72 0.73
CA ASN A 50 -2.43 14.03 1.18
C ASN A 50 -3.12 12.81 1.80
N ASP A 51 -3.94 13.06 2.80
CA ASP A 51 -4.69 12.01 3.48
C ASP A 51 -5.69 11.35 2.53
N SER A 52 -5.63 10.02 2.47
CA SER A 52 -6.42 9.18 1.57
C SER A 52 -6.39 7.75 2.08
N LYS A 53 -7.41 6.96 1.76
CA LYS A 53 -7.45 5.55 2.16
C LYS A 53 -6.26 4.77 1.59
N GLU A 54 -5.84 5.08 0.37
CA GLU A 54 -4.68 4.50 -0.30
C GLU A 54 -3.39 4.76 0.48
N LYS A 55 -3.15 6.01 0.93
CA LYS A 55 -1.98 6.37 1.73
C LYS A 55 -1.90 5.51 3.00
N TYR A 56 -2.99 5.45 3.76
CA TYR A 56 -3.00 4.72 5.03
C TYR A 56 -2.92 3.21 4.84
N LEU A 57 -3.55 2.66 3.79
CA LEU A 57 -3.41 1.25 3.45
C LEU A 57 -1.97 0.90 3.06
N LEU A 58 -1.29 1.74 2.26
CA LEU A 58 0.12 1.55 1.90
C LEU A 58 1.05 1.66 3.12
N LEU A 59 0.83 2.65 4.01
CA LEU A 59 1.57 2.76 5.25
C LEU A 59 1.39 1.51 6.12
N SER A 60 0.16 1.02 6.24
CA SER A 60 -0.13 -0.21 6.98
C SER A 60 0.63 -1.42 6.43
N LEU A 61 0.54 -1.67 5.12
CA LEU A 61 1.24 -2.76 4.44
C LEU A 61 2.75 -2.68 4.59
N ILE A 62 3.32 -1.48 4.45
CA ILE A 62 4.76 -1.25 4.60
C ILE A 62 5.19 -1.56 6.04
N ASN A 63 4.50 -1.03 7.05
CA ASN A 63 4.84 -1.28 8.44
C ASN A 63 4.74 -2.78 8.74
N TYR A 64 3.72 -3.48 8.22
CA TYR A 64 3.61 -4.93 8.36
C TYR A 64 4.78 -5.67 7.69
N ALA A 65 5.17 -5.26 6.47
CA ALA A 65 6.33 -5.79 5.76
C ALA A 65 7.66 -5.58 6.54
N LEU A 66 7.74 -4.51 7.32
CA LEU A 66 8.87 -4.16 8.19
C LEU A 66 8.78 -4.79 9.60
N LYS A 67 7.77 -5.64 9.87
CA LYS A 67 7.52 -6.26 11.18
C LYS A 67 7.18 -5.27 12.30
N GLN A 68 6.54 -4.17 11.93
CA GLN A 68 6.04 -3.12 12.82
C GLN A 68 4.51 -3.27 12.92
N GLU A 69 4.05 -4.32 13.60
CA GLU A 69 2.65 -4.77 13.55
C GLU A 69 1.69 -3.79 14.23
N ASP A 70 2.07 -3.19 15.36
CA ASP A 70 1.26 -2.17 16.05
C ASP A 70 1.02 -0.94 15.17
N GLN A 71 2.08 -0.44 14.51
CA GLN A 71 1.97 0.68 13.57
C GLN A 71 1.15 0.29 12.34
N ALA A 72 1.29 -0.95 11.87
CA ALA A 72 0.50 -1.45 10.76
C ALA A 72 -1.00 -1.48 11.09
N LEU A 73 -1.36 -1.98 12.27
CA LEU A 73 -2.74 -1.98 12.76
C LEU A 73 -3.27 -0.55 12.89
N HIS A 74 -2.51 0.35 13.52
CA HIS A 74 -2.90 1.75 13.68
C HIS A 74 -3.22 2.43 12.34
N TYR A 75 -2.35 2.29 11.33
CA TYR A 75 -2.62 2.85 10.01
C TYR A 75 -3.79 2.16 9.29
N PHE A 76 -4.00 0.86 9.50
CA PHE A 76 -5.13 0.15 8.92
C PHE A 76 -6.47 0.62 9.50
N GLU A 77 -6.50 0.91 10.80
CA GLU A 77 -7.66 1.49 11.45
C GLU A 77 -7.93 2.91 10.96
N ASN A 78 -6.90 3.77 10.92
CA ASN A 78 -7.02 5.12 10.38
C ASN A 78 -7.54 5.13 8.93
N ALA A 79 -7.17 4.14 8.11
CA ALA A 79 -7.63 4.05 6.72
C ALA A 79 -9.17 3.99 6.58
N LYS A 80 -9.90 3.60 7.63
CA LYS A 80 -11.37 3.54 7.63
C LYS A 80 -12.01 4.93 7.66
N ASP A 81 -11.29 5.93 8.14
CA ASP A 81 -11.81 7.30 8.33
C ASP A 81 -11.62 8.19 7.09
N PHE A 82 -10.95 7.67 6.05
CA PHE A 82 -10.67 8.41 4.81
C PHE A 82 -11.30 7.72 3.59
N PRO A 83 -11.76 8.50 2.59
CA PRO A 83 -12.23 7.94 1.33
C PRO A 83 -11.07 7.51 0.44
N TYR A 84 -11.36 6.65 -0.54
CA TYR A 84 -10.49 6.45 -1.69
C TYR A 84 -10.50 7.73 -2.56
N LEU A 85 -9.33 8.25 -2.91
CA LEU A 85 -9.20 9.43 -3.78
C LEU A 85 -8.74 9.09 -5.20
N TYR A 86 -8.15 7.90 -5.37
CA TYR A 86 -7.44 7.48 -6.58
C TYR A 86 -7.86 6.05 -7.00
N GLU A 87 -9.04 5.59 -6.56
CA GLU A 87 -9.56 4.26 -6.93
C GLU A 87 -9.71 4.09 -8.44
N GLU A 88 -9.98 5.16 -9.19
CA GLU A 88 -10.04 5.12 -10.66
C GLU A 88 -8.65 4.99 -11.31
N ASN A 89 -7.60 5.40 -10.61
CA ASN A 89 -6.22 5.40 -11.13
C ASN A 89 -5.53 4.06 -10.89
N PHE A 90 -5.69 3.47 -9.71
CA PHE A 90 -4.99 2.24 -9.33
C PHE A 90 -5.66 1.47 -8.19
N ASP A 91 -5.28 0.20 -8.08
CA ASP A 91 -5.63 -0.69 -6.98
C ASP A 91 -4.35 -1.24 -6.32
N ILE A 92 -4.44 -1.59 -5.03
CA ILE A 92 -3.31 -2.09 -4.23
C ILE A 92 -3.48 -3.59 -3.98
N TYR A 93 -2.41 -4.34 -4.28
CA TYR A 93 -2.35 -5.79 -4.13
C TYR A 93 -1.13 -6.22 -3.31
N ILE A 94 -1.19 -7.44 -2.82
CA ILE A 94 -0.03 -8.17 -2.31
C ILE A 94 0.21 -9.43 -3.12
N GLN A 95 1.47 -9.87 -3.18
CA GLN A 95 1.85 -11.14 -3.79
C GLN A 95 2.83 -11.88 -2.89
N LYS A 96 2.42 -13.03 -2.36
CA LYS A 96 3.30 -13.96 -1.66
C LYS A 96 4.06 -14.84 -2.68
N PRO A 97 5.27 -15.34 -2.36
CA PRO A 97 6.02 -16.20 -3.27
C PRO A 97 5.23 -17.46 -3.67
N GLY A 98 4.99 -17.63 -4.97
CA GLY A 98 4.27 -18.79 -5.50
C GLY A 98 2.75 -18.74 -5.37
N GLU A 99 2.20 -17.64 -4.84
CA GLU A 99 0.75 -17.45 -4.69
C GLU A 99 0.21 -16.40 -5.68
N PRO A 100 -1.09 -16.46 -6.03
CA PRO A 100 -1.74 -15.43 -6.82
C PRO A 100 -1.72 -14.07 -6.09
N VAL A 101 -1.98 -13.00 -6.85
CA VAL A 101 -2.15 -11.67 -6.26
C VAL A 101 -3.46 -11.62 -5.47
N GLU A 102 -3.42 -10.96 -4.32
CA GLU A 102 -4.56 -10.76 -3.43
C GLU A 102 -4.79 -9.26 -3.22
N TYR A 103 -6.05 -8.83 -3.10
CA TYR A 103 -6.37 -7.44 -2.76
C TYR A 103 -5.81 -7.09 -1.38
N ALA A 104 -5.12 -5.97 -1.28
CA ALA A 104 -4.39 -5.65 -0.06
C ALA A 104 -5.32 -5.36 1.13
N GLU A 105 -6.48 -4.73 0.90
CA GLU A 105 -7.45 -4.51 1.99
C GLU A 105 -7.97 -5.84 2.54
N THR A 106 -8.29 -6.81 1.68
CA THR A 106 -8.73 -8.16 2.09
C THR A 106 -7.65 -8.87 2.91
N PHE A 107 -6.40 -8.83 2.43
CA PHE A 107 -5.25 -9.39 3.14
C PHE A 107 -5.12 -8.78 4.55
N MET A 108 -5.13 -7.45 4.67
CA MET A 108 -5.01 -6.78 5.97
C MET A 108 -6.18 -7.08 6.92
N ARG A 109 -7.41 -7.17 6.41
CA ARG A 109 -8.58 -7.60 7.20
C ARG A 109 -8.40 -8.99 7.76
N SER A 110 -7.92 -9.93 6.93
CA SER A 110 -7.68 -11.32 7.36
C SER A 110 -6.64 -11.43 8.48
N LEU A 111 -5.68 -10.51 8.54
CA LEU A 111 -4.63 -10.49 9.55
C LEU A 111 -5.09 -9.89 10.89
N PHE A 112 -5.78 -8.76 10.84
CA PHE A 112 -6.09 -7.96 12.04
C PHE A 112 -7.50 -8.13 12.58
N LEU A 113 -8.41 -8.65 11.78
CA LEU A 113 -9.79 -8.93 12.17
C LEU A 113 -10.15 -10.37 11.81
N PRO A 114 -9.41 -11.38 12.33
CA PRO A 114 -9.81 -12.77 12.13
C PRO A 114 -11.14 -12.99 12.86
N SER A 115 -12.16 -13.38 12.10
CA SER A 115 -13.48 -13.78 12.59
C SER A 115 -13.41 -14.92 13.59
#